data_AF-A0A484WZ89-F1
#
_entry.id   AF-A0A484WZ89-F1
#
_cell.length_a   1.000
_cell.length_b   1.000
_cell.length_c   1.000
_cell.angle_alpha   90.00
_cell.angle_beta   90.00
_cell.angle_gamma   90.00
#
_symmetry.space_group_name_H-M   'P 1'
#
loop_
_entity.id
_entity.type
_entity.pdbx_description
1 polymer ?
#
loop_
_entity_poly.entity_id
_entity_poly.type
_entity_poly.pdbx_seq_one_letter_code
_entity_poly.pdbx_strand_id
1 'polypeptide(L)'
;MNGLLRIRQRYQGLAQSDKKLADYLLLQPDTARHLSSQQLANEAGVSQSSVVKFAQKLGYKGFPALKLALSEALQASRNLPPCPFITKSAVMIRYGWSAKN
;
A
#
# COMPACT_ATOMS: atom_id res chain seq x y z
N MET A 1 11.23 -7.59 0.66
CA MET A 1 11.21 -6.14 0.33
C MET A 1 9.81 -5.60 0.52
N ASN A 2 9.64 -4.50 1.26
CA ASN A 2 8.34 -4.03 1.73
C ASN A 2 7.49 -3.46 0.55
N GLY A 3 6.45 -4.19 0.13
CA GLY A 3 5.71 -3.88 -1.10
C GLY A 3 5.04 -2.50 -1.11
N LEU A 4 4.50 -2.08 0.04
CA LEU A 4 3.87 -0.76 0.21
C LEU A 4 4.87 0.39 0.05
N LEU A 5 6.11 0.20 0.52
CA LEU A 5 7.15 1.22 0.39
C LEU A 5 7.53 1.47 -1.08
N ARG A 6 7.60 0.40 -1.88
CA ARG A 6 7.86 0.51 -3.33
C ARG A 6 6.78 1.31 -4.05
N ILE A 7 5.51 1.07 -3.71
CA ILE A 7 4.38 1.80 -4.27
C ILE A 7 4.52 3.29 -3.96
N ARG A 8 4.81 3.65 -2.70
CA ARG A 8 5.01 5.06 -2.29
C ARG A 8 6.17 5.74 -3.02
N GLN A 9 7.31 5.06 -3.15
CA GLN A 9 8.49 5.60 -3.83
C GLN A 9 8.23 5.87 -5.32
N ARG A 10 7.42 5.04 -5.98
CA ARG A 10 7.12 5.18 -7.40
C ARG A 10 5.88 6.03 -7.68
N TYR A 11 5.09 6.38 -6.66
CA TYR A 11 3.78 7.01 -6.78
C TYR A 11 3.78 8.28 -7.65
N GLN A 12 4.79 9.15 -7.49
CA GLN A 12 4.85 10.41 -8.23
C GLN A 12 5.00 10.23 -9.75
N GLY A 13 5.64 9.15 -10.19
CA GLY A 13 5.85 8.83 -11.61
C GLY A 13 4.75 7.96 -12.25
N LEU A 14 3.69 7.63 -11.51
CA LEU A 14 2.60 6.80 -12.02
C LEU A 14 1.63 7.58 -12.91
N ALA A 15 1.08 6.91 -13.92
CA ALA A 15 -0.03 7.45 -14.71
C ALA A 15 -1.31 7.56 -13.85
N GLN A 16 -2.29 8.36 -14.29
CA GLN A 16 -3.51 8.59 -13.51
C GLN A 16 -4.24 7.29 -13.12
N SER A 17 -4.34 6.34 -14.04
CA SER A 17 -4.96 5.03 -13.78
C SER A 17 -4.16 4.21 -12.76
N ASP A 18 -2.82 4.24 -12.86
CA ASP A 18 -1.94 3.55 -11.93
C ASP A 18 -1.96 4.20 -10.54
N LYS A 19 -2.15 5.53 -10.46
CA LYS A 19 -2.33 6.26 -9.20
C LYS A 19 -3.60 5.84 -8.47
N LYS A 20 -4.73 5.66 -9.17
CA LYS A 20 -5.97 5.15 -8.54
C LYS A 20 -5.75 3.80 -7.87
N LEU A 21 -5.06 2.90 -8.56
CA LEU A 21 -4.73 1.58 -8.04
C LEU A 21 -3.78 1.68 -6.84
N ALA A 22 -2.73 2.49 -6.96
CA ALA A 22 -1.79 2.74 -5.87
C ALA A 22 -2.49 3.35 -4.64
N ASP A 23 -3.43 4.27 -4.84
CA ASP A 23 -4.21 4.91 -3.77
C ASP A 23 -5.04 3.88 -3.01
N TYR A 24 -5.80 3.04 -3.74
CA TYR A 24 -6.58 1.96 -3.14
C TYR A 24 -5.69 0.99 -2.33
N LEU A 25 -4.54 0.60 -2.89
CA LEU A 25 -3.59 -0.30 -2.21
C LEU A 25 -2.95 0.33 -0.96
N LEU A 26 -2.78 1.66 -0.93
CA LEU A 26 -2.21 2.37 0.22
C LEU A 26 -3.27 2.68 1.28
N LEU A 27 -4.51 2.94 0.87
CA LEU A 27 -5.64 3.25 1.75
C LEU A 27 -6.18 1.99 2.44
N GLN A 28 -6.36 0.90 1.68
CA GLN A 28 -6.93 -0.36 2.17
C GLN A 28 -6.08 -1.57 1.77
N PRO A 29 -4.83 -1.66 2.28
CA PRO A 29 -3.96 -2.81 1.99
C PRO A 29 -4.52 -4.12 2.57
N ASP A 30 -5.31 -4.04 3.65
CA ASP A 30 -5.97 -5.17 4.28
C ASP A 30 -7.02 -5.80 3.36
N THR A 31 -7.92 -4.99 2.81
CA THR A 31 -8.91 -5.46 1.83
C THR A 31 -8.22 -5.95 0.55
N ALA A 32 -7.26 -5.18 0.04
CA ALA A 32 -6.60 -5.46 -1.23
C ALA A 32 -5.91 -6.83 -1.30
N ARG A 33 -5.35 -7.34 -0.18
CA ARG A 33 -4.76 -8.69 -0.16
C ARG A 33 -5.81 -9.79 -0.28
N HIS A 34 -7.08 -9.54 0.00
CA HIS A 34 -8.14 -10.54 -0.13
C HIS A 34 -8.79 -10.54 -1.51
N LEU A 35 -8.72 -9.41 -2.24
CA LEU A 35 -9.30 -9.27 -3.57
C LEU A 35 -8.55 -10.07 -4.66
N SER A 36 -9.29 -10.42 -5.70
CA SER A 36 -8.75 -10.87 -6.99
C SER A 36 -8.29 -9.70 -7.86
N SER A 37 -7.53 -9.97 -8.92
CA SER A 37 -7.09 -8.91 -9.86
C SER A 37 -8.25 -8.22 -10.56
N GLN A 38 -9.34 -8.93 -10.84
CA GLN A 38 -10.56 -8.36 -11.42
C GLN A 38 -11.33 -7.52 -10.41
N GLN A 39 -11.50 -8.00 -9.17
CA GLN A 39 -12.19 -7.23 -8.13
C GLN A 39 -11.43 -5.95 -7.80
N LEU A 40 -10.11 -6.03 -7.65
CA LEU A 40 -9.27 -4.86 -7.41
C LEU A 40 -9.36 -3.86 -8.57
N ALA A 41 -9.44 -4.35 -9.81
CA ALA A 41 -9.61 -3.50 -10.98
C ALA A 41 -10.95 -2.74 -10.93
N ASN A 42 -12.04 -3.44 -10.60
CA ASN A 42 -13.36 -2.82 -10.46
C ASN A 42 -13.39 -1.78 -9.34
N GLU A 43 -12.86 -2.12 -8.16
CA GLU A 43 -12.79 -1.22 -7.00
C GLU A 43 -11.95 0.03 -7.27
N ALA A 44 -10.80 -0.13 -7.94
CA ALA A 44 -9.94 0.99 -8.30
C ALA A 44 -10.41 1.75 -9.58
N GLY A 45 -11.46 1.27 -10.25
CA GLY A 45 -11.97 1.85 -11.50
C GLY A 45 -10.96 1.80 -12.64
N VAL A 46 -10.23 0.69 -12.78
CA VAL A 46 -9.23 0.43 -13.82
C VAL A 46 -9.49 -0.91 -14.52
N SER A 47 -8.79 -1.17 -15.62
CA SER A 47 -8.88 -2.47 -16.29
C SER A 47 -8.07 -3.55 -15.55
N GLN A 48 -8.49 -4.82 -15.61
CA GLN A 48 -7.71 -5.95 -15.07
C GLN A 48 -6.28 -5.98 -15.64
N SER A 49 -6.13 -5.69 -16.94
CA SER A 49 -4.82 -5.60 -17.60
C SER A 49 -3.95 -4.48 -17.02
N SER A 50 -4.54 -3.36 -16.61
CA SER A 50 -3.83 -2.28 -15.90
C SER A 50 -3.29 -2.75 -14.56
N VAL A 51 -4.03 -3.57 -13.81
CA VAL A 51 -3.57 -4.13 -12.53
C VAL A 51 -2.32 -4.99 -12.70
N VAL A 52 -2.32 -5.85 -13.73
CA VAL A 52 -1.16 -6.71 -14.03
C VAL A 52 0.04 -5.88 -14.49
N LYS A 53 -0.18 -4.92 -15.40
CA LYS A 53 0.86 -4.01 -15.89
C LYS A 53 1.44 -3.16 -14.76
N PHE A 54 0.61 -2.70 -13.83
CA PHE A 54 1.07 -1.96 -12.65
C PHE A 54 2.01 -2.79 -11.78
N ALA A 55 1.64 -4.04 -11.49
CA ALA A 55 2.51 -4.94 -10.74
C ALA A 55 3.87 -5.16 -11.45
N GLN A 56 3.85 -5.32 -12.78
CA GLN A 56 5.06 -5.44 -13.60
C GLN A 56 5.92 -4.17 -13.58
N LYS A 57 5.30 -2.99 -13.68
CA LYS A 57 6.00 -1.68 -13.56
C LYS A 57 6.71 -1.51 -12.21
N LEU A 58 6.16 -2.08 -11.15
CA LEU A 58 6.78 -2.08 -9.82
C LEU A 58 7.90 -3.13 -9.66
N GLY A 59 8.15 -3.94 -10.70
CA GLY A 59 9.18 -4.98 -10.71
C GLY A 59 8.70 -6.35 -10.21
N TYR A 60 7.39 -6.59 -10.14
CA TYR A 60 6.83 -7.90 -9.80
C TYR A 60 6.52 -8.71 -11.06
N LYS A 61 6.56 -10.04 -10.96
CA LYS A 61 6.21 -10.93 -12.10
C LYS A 61 4.73 -10.82 -12.52
N GLY A 62 3.88 -10.25 -11.67
CA GLY A 62 2.46 -10.03 -11.93
C GLY A 62 1.70 -9.72 -10.64
N PHE A 63 0.37 -9.67 -10.73
CA PHE A 63 -0.50 -9.38 -9.58
C PHE A 63 -0.33 -10.34 -8.38
N PRO A 64 -0.20 -11.68 -8.55
CA PRO A 64 -0.01 -12.58 -7.42
C PRO A 64 1.24 -12.28 -6.59
N ALA A 65 2.33 -11.89 -7.25
CA ALA A 65 3.57 -11.50 -6.58
C ALA A 65 3.45 -10.16 -5.83
N LEU A 66 2.71 -9.20 -6.38
CA LEU A 66 2.35 -7.96 -5.68
C LEU A 66 1.52 -8.26 -4.42
N LYS A 67 0.51 -9.13 -4.54
CA LYS A 67 -0.37 -9.54 -3.43
C LYS A 67 0.41 -10.22 -2.30
N LEU A 68 1.38 -11.08 -2.62
CA LEU A 68 2.27 -11.67 -1.63
C LEU A 68 3.07 -10.59 -0.89
N ALA A 69 3.69 -9.66 -1.62
CA ALA A 69 4.47 -8.57 -1.04
C ALA A 69 3.63 -7.62 -0.18
N LEU A 70 2.35 -7.43 -0.50
CA LEU A 70 1.39 -6.69 0.33
C LEU A 70 1.11 -7.44 1.64
N SER A 71 0.85 -8.74 1.57
CA SER A 71 0.63 -9.59 2.75
C SER A 71 1.84 -9.60 3.69
N GLU A 72 3.06 -9.68 3.14
CA GLU A 72 4.30 -9.60 3.91
C GLU A 72 4.47 -8.22 4.57
N ALA A 73 4.21 -7.14 3.84
CA ALA A 73 4.28 -5.77 4.35
C ALA A 73 3.34 -5.55 5.54
N LEU A 74 2.14 -6.14 5.49
CA LEU A 74 1.12 -6.03 6.54
C LEU A 74 1.46 -6.88 7.76
N GLN A 75 1.99 -8.08 7.56
CA GLN A 75 2.50 -8.91 8.63
C GLN A 75 3.67 -8.23 9.36
N ALA A 76 4.61 -7.63 8.62
CA ALA A 76 5.72 -6.88 9.20
C ALA A 76 5.23 -5.68 10.04
N SER A 77 4.15 -5.02 9.63
CA SER A 77 3.53 -3.96 10.44
C SER A 77 2.85 -4.48 11.71
N ARG A 78 2.38 -5.73 11.73
CA ARG A 78 1.68 -6.35 12.86
C ARG A 78 2.63 -7.05 13.84
N ASN A 79 3.79 -7.49 13.35
CA ASN A 79 4.82 -8.17 14.15
C ASN A 79 5.87 -7.21 14.72
N LEU A 80 5.58 -5.90 14.77
CA LEU A 80 6.37 -5.02 15.61
C LEU A 80 6.13 -5.49 17.06
N PRO A 81 7.18 -5.81 17.86
CA PRO A 81 6.98 -6.03 19.28
C PRO A 81 6.25 -4.79 19.83
N PRO A 82 5.25 -4.94 20.74
CA PRO A 82 4.73 -3.79 21.45
C PRO A 82 5.95 -3.09 22.03
N CYS A 83 6.22 -1.87 21.54
CA CYS A 83 7.38 -1.13 21.97
C CYS A 83 7.21 -0.96 23.49
N PRO A 84 8.11 -1.49 24.35
CA PRO A 84 8.12 -1.04 25.71
C PRO A 84 8.57 0.42 25.62
N PHE A 85 7.65 1.34 25.91
CA PHE A 85 7.96 2.75 26.11
C PHE A 85 8.07 3.64 24.86
N ILE A 86 6.95 3.89 24.16
CA ILE A 86 6.69 5.22 23.58
C ILE A 86 5.20 5.53 23.75
N THR A 87 4.85 6.21 24.84
CA THR A 87 3.54 6.84 25.05
C THR A 87 3.26 7.82 23.91
N LYS A 88 1.98 7.98 23.56
CA LYS A 88 1.37 8.75 22.45
C LYS A 88 1.97 10.14 22.11
N SER A 89 2.85 10.70 22.94
CA SER A 89 3.45 12.02 22.77
C SER A 89 4.52 12.11 21.68
N ALA A 90 5.26 11.04 21.36
CA ALA A 90 6.37 11.15 20.40
C ALA A 90 5.92 11.19 18.92
N VAL A 91 4.74 10.66 18.61
CA VAL A 91 4.19 10.72 17.24
C VAL A 91 3.73 12.14 16.89
N MET A 92 3.30 12.93 17.89
CA MET A 92 2.85 14.31 17.67
C MET A 92 4.00 15.27 17.31
N ILE A 93 5.22 15.05 17.82
CA ILE A 93 6.36 15.95 17.55
C ILE A 93 6.95 15.70 16.15
N ARG A 94 6.88 14.48 15.61
CA ARG A 94 7.40 14.19 14.26
C ARG A 94 6.47 14.65 13.12
N TYR A 95 5.19 14.89 13.40
CA TYR A 95 4.18 15.27 12.39
C TYR A 95 3.56 16.66 12.59
N GLY A 96 4.09 17.51 13.47
CA GLY A 96 3.75 18.95 13.52
C GLY A 96 2.25 19.27 13.61
N TRP A 97 1.44 18.40 14.20
CA TRP A 97 0.00 18.61 14.29
C TRP A 97 -0.30 19.36 15.59
N SER A 98 -0.39 20.68 15.47
CA SER A 98 -0.86 21.58 16.52
C SER A 98 -2.33 21.29 16.82
N ALA A 99 -2.61 20.58 17.90
CA ALA A 99 -3.96 20.49 18.46
C ALA A 99 -4.40 21.89 18.93
N LYS A 100 -5.23 22.57 18.14
CA LYS A 100 -6.11 23.62 18.66
C LYS A 100 -7.44 22.97 19.03
N ASN A 101 -7.69 23.01 20.33
CA ASN A 101 -8.94 22.92 21.07
C ASN A 101 -9.63 21.55 21.18
#